data_AF-A0A2H3JAL1-F1
#
_entry.id   AF-A0A2H3JAL1-F1
#
_cell.length_a   1.000
_cell.length_b   1.000
_cell.length_c   1.000
_cell.angle_alpha   90.00
_cell.angle_beta   90.00
_cell.angle_gamma   90.00
#
_symmetry.space_group_name_H-M   'P 1'
#
loop_
_entity.id
_entity.type
_entity.pdbx_description
1 polymer ?
#
loop_
_entity_poly.entity_id
_entity_poly.type
_entity_poly.pdbx_seq_one_letter_code
_entity_poly.pdbx_strand_id
1 'polypeptide(L)'
;MFPSLHTLELHYPTKNSTGAHQMFYMSELCALLSRAPNLSDVSLNVAVPLVDVHVHESPTILDAHSTSSPYHSRRSPHVVKTLVLPRLHRLDWNLAPPKDAWLLFKFIDPRSLRLLEICLNRSGVRWPQLDLDMAPGDIPVVQFSQLEELRLECVDTEGLSTSLKKMNFPALQKLSISFLPPAAVGPKSTHLPRHESIFREPRFPNLTHLSLSRFSLDKDNVKMMLRYLQALTHLTLDSCPGAGPVVCSLSGGACANSHVSSTRTWSCPRLQHLRLVRCPDVRFRCLSGMVHSRKVCSSDDAGGSVVLLGKGRQFDVATSRVVKPLKKTAMSHSGSAPSTPYGKGHNSVMSAAGTSASPNGSLLSEWNPYAILKPSCLVTIYIASCPRISEAEAMSLKSTNWGVSDVTYYQ
;
A
#
# COMPACT_ATOMS: atom_id res chain seq x y z
N MET A 1 -8.32 -30.85 -21.52
CA MET A 1 -7.22 -30.29 -20.71
C MET A 1 -6.36 -29.47 -21.65
N PHE A 2 -5.77 -28.38 -21.16
CA PHE A 2 -4.97 -27.43 -21.94
C PHE A 2 -3.54 -27.34 -21.36
N PRO A 3 -2.75 -28.43 -21.41
CA PRO A 3 -1.43 -28.47 -20.76
C PRO A 3 -0.40 -27.53 -21.38
N SER A 4 -0.57 -27.16 -22.66
CA SER A 4 0.31 -26.21 -23.36
C SER A 4 -0.08 -24.74 -23.17
N LEU A 5 -1.19 -24.46 -22.46
CA LEU A 5 -1.66 -23.10 -22.25
C LEU A 5 -0.85 -22.41 -21.15
N HIS A 6 -0.06 -21.41 -21.55
CA HIS A 6 0.76 -20.58 -20.65
C HIS A 6 0.15 -19.21 -20.40
N THR A 7 -0.53 -18.65 -21.39
CA THR A 7 -1.15 -17.32 -21.30
C THR A 7 -2.64 -17.45 -21.57
N LEU A 8 -3.46 -16.83 -20.73
CA LEU A 8 -4.90 -16.76 -20.89
C LEU A 8 -5.35 -15.31 -20.79
N GLU A 9 -5.94 -14.81 -21.87
CA GLU A 9 -6.59 -13.51 -21.91
C GLU A 9 -8.09 -13.70 -22.06
N LEU A 10 -8.87 -13.16 -21.13
CA LEU A 10 -10.32 -13.22 -21.13
C LEU A 10 -10.88 -11.80 -21.28
N HIS A 11 -11.66 -11.59 -22.34
CA HIS A 11 -12.32 -10.32 -22.60
C HIS A 11 -13.84 -10.50 -22.63
N TYR A 12 -14.53 -9.97 -21.62
CA TYR A 12 -15.99 -10.08 -21.46
C TYR A 12 -16.62 -8.71 -21.29
N PRO A 13 -16.81 -7.95 -22.38
CA PRO A 13 -17.34 -6.60 -22.28
C PRO A 13 -18.78 -6.65 -21.76
N THR A 14 -19.06 -5.92 -20.68
CA THR A 14 -20.42 -5.70 -20.18
C THR A 14 -21.19 -4.85 -21.20
N LYS A 15 -21.76 -5.48 -22.23
CA LYS A 15 -22.59 -4.79 -23.22
C LYS A 15 -23.85 -4.26 -22.51
N ASN A 16 -24.18 -2.98 -22.72
CA ASN A 16 -25.38 -2.32 -22.20
C ASN A 16 -26.71 -2.84 -22.79
N SER A 17 -26.76 -4.02 -23.42
CA SER A 17 -27.92 -4.42 -24.22
C SER A 17 -29.02 -5.11 -23.42
N THR A 18 -30.25 -4.82 -23.80
CA THR A 18 -31.51 -5.36 -23.28
C THR A 18 -31.77 -6.82 -23.69
N GLY A 19 -30.74 -7.59 -24.06
CA GLY A 19 -30.84 -9.00 -24.47
C GLY A 19 -30.24 -9.92 -23.40
N ALA A 20 -30.74 -11.14 -23.29
CA ALA A 20 -30.23 -12.17 -22.39
C ALA A 20 -28.72 -12.39 -22.60
N HIS A 21 -27.90 -11.71 -21.81
CA HIS A 21 -26.45 -11.72 -21.96
C HIS A 21 -25.87 -13.04 -21.51
N GLN A 22 -24.91 -13.53 -22.30
CA GLN A 22 -24.01 -14.59 -21.89
C GLN A 22 -23.20 -14.09 -20.69
N MET A 23 -23.61 -14.50 -19.49
CA MET A 23 -22.90 -14.17 -18.26
C MET A 23 -21.63 -15.00 -18.20
N PHE A 24 -20.53 -14.38 -17.78
CA PHE A 24 -19.28 -15.07 -17.50
C PHE A 24 -19.34 -15.58 -16.06
N TYR A 25 -19.38 -16.89 -15.85
CA TYR A 25 -19.55 -17.48 -14.52
C TYR A 25 -18.22 -17.82 -13.85
N MET A 26 -18.16 -17.73 -12.52
CA MET A 26 -16.97 -18.12 -11.75
C MET A 26 -16.71 -19.62 -11.84
N SER A 27 -17.75 -20.46 -11.91
CA SER A 27 -17.63 -21.90 -12.15
C SER A 27 -16.89 -22.20 -13.45
N GLU A 28 -17.22 -21.49 -14.53
CA GLU A 28 -16.59 -21.64 -15.85
C GLU A 28 -15.13 -21.20 -15.82
N LEU A 29 -14.83 -20.07 -15.17
CA LEU A 29 -13.45 -19.61 -14.96
C LEU A 29 -12.65 -20.67 -14.19
N CYS A 30 -13.19 -21.18 -13.08
CA CYS A 30 -12.54 -22.20 -12.28
C CYS A 30 -12.31 -23.49 -13.11
N ALA A 31 -13.30 -23.94 -13.86
CA ALA A 31 -13.20 -25.11 -14.73
C ALA A 31 -12.10 -24.92 -15.80
N LEU A 32 -12.02 -23.74 -16.41
CA LEU A 32 -11.00 -23.40 -17.40
C LEU A 32 -9.59 -23.43 -16.78
N LEU A 33 -9.40 -22.72 -15.65
CA LEU A 33 -8.12 -22.64 -14.95
C LEU A 33 -7.64 -24.01 -14.46
N SER A 34 -8.56 -24.85 -13.95
CA SER A 34 -8.22 -26.22 -13.50
C SER A 34 -7.67 -27.12 -14.62
N ARG A 35 -8.00 -26.81 -15.88
CA ARG A 35 -7.54 -27.55 -17.06
C ARG A 35 -6.21 -27.04 -17.61
N ALA A 36 -5.68 -25.93 -17.09
CA ALA A 36 -4.46 -25.27 -17.54
C ALA A 36 -3.40 -25.18 -16.41
N PRO A 37 -2.80 -26.31 -16.00
CA PRO A 37 -1.87 -26.33 -14.86
C PRO A 37 -0.57 -25.57 -15.09
N ASN A 38 -0.22 -25.30 -16.34
CA ASN A 38 1.01 -24.62 -16.74
C ASN A 38 0.84 -23.11 -16.98
N LEU A 39 -0.32 -22.57 -16.62
CA LEU A 39 -0.67 -21.17 -16.82
C LEU A 39 0.24 -20.26 -16.00
N SER A 40 0.94 -19.36 -16.68
CA SER A 40 1.86 -18.38 -16.09
C SER A 40 1.32 -16.96 -16.07
N ASP A 41 0.46 -16.63 -17.04
CA ASP A 41 -0.02 -15.27 -17.25
C ASP A 41 -1.54 -15.31 -17.46
N VAL A 42 -2.26 -14.54 -16.64
CA VAL A 42 -3.72 -14.37 -16.76
C VAL A 42 -4.03 -12.90 -16.89
N SER A 43 -4.85 -12.53 -17.88
CA SER A 43 -5.41 -11.20 -18.02
C SER A 43 -6.94 -11.27 -18.08
N LEU A 44 -7.59 -10.53 -17.18
CA LEU A 44 -9.04 -10.41 -17.06
C LEU A 44 -9.45 -9.00 -17.52
N ASN A 45 -9.67 -8.85 -18.82
CA ASN A 45 -9.98 -7.58 -19.46
C ASN A 45 -11.48 -7.32 -19.48
N VAL A 46 -11.94 -6.33 -18.70
CA VAL A 46 -13.37 -5.99 -18.56
C VAL A 46 -14.21 -7.18 -18.04
N ALA A 47 -13.55 -8.21 -17.50
CA ALA A 47 -14.18 -9.46 -17.09
C ALA A 47 -14.32 -9.51 -15.57
N VAL A 48 -15.55 -9.32 -15.08
CA VAL A 48 -15.90 -9.58 -13.68
C VAL A 48 -16.86 -10.77 -13.67
N PRO A 49 -16.40 -11.99 -13.33
CA PRO A 49 -17.25 -13.17 -13.40
C PRO A 49 -18.40 -13.06 -12.39
N LEU A 50 -19.59 -13.53 -12.71
CA LEU A 50 -20.67 -13.69 -11.75
C LEU A 50 -20.31 -14.81 -10.77
N VAL A 51 -20.33 -14.52 -9.46
CA VAL A 51 -20.05 -15.54 -8.43
C VAL A 51 -21.27 -16.44 -8.27
N ASP A 52 -21.16 -17.65 -8.83
CA ASP A 52 -22.17 -18.71 -8.82
C ASP A 52 -21.73 -19.96 -8.04
N VAL A 53 -20.56 -19.88 -7.38
CA VAL A 53 -19.93 -20.99 -6.68
C VAL A 53 -19.56 -20.61 -5.25
N HIS A 54 -19.51 -21.61 -4.37
CA HIS A 54 -18.94 -21.48 -3.03
C HIS A 54 -17.59 -22.18 -2.93
N VAL A 55 -16.65 -21.57 -2.21
CA VAL A 55 -15.40 -22.26 -1.84
C VAL A 55 -15.68 -23.16 -0.65
N HIS A 56 -15.32 -24.44 -0.78
CA HIS A 56 -15.28 -25.32 0.38
C HIS A 56 -14.11 -24.90 1.27
N GLU A 57 -14.38 -24.11 2.30
CA GLU A 57 -13.41 -23.88 3.38
C GLU A 57 -13.19 -25.26 4.00
N SER A 58 -12.01 -25.84 3.81
CA SER A 58 -11.74 -27.21 4.28
C SER A 58 -11.95 -27.21 5.79
N PRO A 59 -12.92 -27.99 6.33
CA PRO A 59 -13.14 -28.04 7.75
C PRO A 59 -11.83 -28.56 8.34
N THR A 60 -11.23 -27.72 9.17
CA THR A 60 -10.17 -28.17 10.06
C THR A 60 -10.70 -29.43 10.75
N ILE A 61 -9.89 -30.48 10.76
CA ILE A 61 -10.22 -31.90 10.97
C ILE A 61 -10.88 -32.21 12.36
N LEU A 62 -11.27 -31.19 13.12
CA LEU A 62 -11.77 -31.31 14.49
C LEU A 62 -13.30 -31.45 14.60
N ASP A 63 -14.09 -31.17 13.56
CA ASP A 63 -15.55 -31.29 13.62
C ASP A 63 -16.08 -32.62 13.03
N ALA A 64 -15.48 -33.75 13.42
CA ALA A 64 -15.94 -35.08 13.03
C ALA A 64 -17.29 -35.50 13.66
N HIS A 65 -17.94 -34.63 14.44
CA HIS A 65 -19.13 -34.97 15.24
C HIS A 65 -20.35 -34.05 15.05
N SER A 66 -20.32 -33.09 14.11
CA SER A 66 -21.49 -32.27 13.80
C SER A 66 -22.45 -33.01 12.83
N THR A 67 -23.13 -34.04 13.33
CA THR A 67 -24.13 -34.85 12.61
C THR A 67 -25.46 -34.14 12.30
N SER A 68 -25.50 -32.81 12.36
CA SER A 68 -26.72 -32.02 12.10
C SER A 68 -26.43 -30.91 11.10
N SER A 69 -26.23 -31.28 9.83
CA SER A 69 -26.33 -30.31 8.73
C SER A 69 -27.81 -30.11 8.37
N PRO A 70 -28.40 -28.92 8.55
CA PRO A 70 -29.80 -28.68 8.22
C PRO A 70 -29.99 -28.71 6.69
N TYR A 71 -30.80 -29.68 6.26
CA TYR A 71 -31.11 -30.05 4.89
C TYR A 71 -31.94 -29.03 4.07
N HIS A 72 -31.90 -27.72 4.37
CA HIS A 72 -32.87 -26.77 3.78
C HIS A 72 -32.34 -25.47 3.14
N SER A 73 -31.03 -25.24 3.05
CA SER A 73 -30.54 -24.15 2.19
C SER A 73 -30.45 -24.63 0.74
N ARG A 74 -31.25 -24.00 -0.14
CA ARG A 74 -31.26 -24.20 -1.59
C ARG A 74 -29.83 -24.22 -2.12
N ARG A 75 -29.38 -25.39 -2.57
CA ARG A 75 -28.07 -25.65 -3.16
C ARG A 75 -27.80 -24.66 -4.30
N SER A 76 -26.83 -23.76 -4.13
CA SER A 76 -26.07 -23.33 -5.31
C SER A 76 -25.38 -24.59 -5.87
N PRO A 77 -25.48 -24.90 -7.17
CA PRO A 77 -25.08 -26.22 -7.69
C PRO A 77 -23.57 -26.50 -7.68
N HIS A 78 -22.70 -25.56 -7.31
CA HIS A 78 -21.26 -25.69 -7.52
C HIS A 78 -20.45 -25.30 -6.28
N VAL A 79 -20.03 -26.31 -5.52
CA VAL A 79 -18.96 -26.17 -4.52
C VAL A 79 -17.63 -26.42 -5.21
N VAL A 80 -16.72 -25.45 -5.17
CA VAL A 80 -15.40 -25.54 -5.78
C VAL A 80 -14.32 -25.62 -4.71
N LYS A 81 -13.25 -26.38 -5.01
CA LYS A 81 -12.02 -26.35 -4.22
C LYS A 81 -11.17 -25.17 -4.70
N THR A 82 -10.43 -24.54 -3.79
CA THR A 82 -9.43 -23.53 -4.16
C THR A 82 -8.44 -24.13 -5.16
N LEU A 83 -8.26 -23.45 -6.28
CA LEU A 83 -7.41 -23.87 -7.38
C LEU A 83 -5.99 -23.39 -7.13
N VAL A 84 -5.07 -24.33 -6.98
CA VAL A 84 -3.64 -24.02 -6.91
C VAL A 84 -3.11 -23.84 -8.33
N LEU A 85 -2.60 -22.65 -8.65
CA LEU A 85 -1.96 -22.36 -9.92
C LEU A 85 -0.45 -22.19 -9.70
N PRO A 86 0.33 -23.30 -9.69
CA PRO A 86 1.71 -23.29 -9.20
C PRO A 86 2.68 -22.51 -10.10
N ARG A 87 2.28 -22.20 -11.34
CA ARG A 87 3.11 -21.45 -12.30
C ARG A 87 2.61 -20.04 -12.58
N LEU A 88 1.50 -19.61 -11.96
CA LEU A 88 0.93 -18.29 -12.20
C LEU A 88 1.88 -17.23 -11.64
N HIS A 89 2.56 -16.50 -12.52
CA HIS A 89 3.53 -15.47 -12.19
C HIS A 89 2.96 -14.06 -12.34
N ARG A 90 2.03 -13.87 -13.29
CA ARG A 90 1.40 -12.59 -13.59
C ARG A 90 -0.12 -12.70 -13.62
N LEU A 91 -0.79 -11.77 -12.94
CA LEU A 91 -2.22 -11.55 -13.06
C LEU A 91 -2.48 -10.07 -13.35
N ASP A 92 -3.20 -9.81 -14.43
CA ASP A 92 -3.74 -8.50 -14.80
C ASP A 92 -5.26 -8.55 -14.69
N TRP A 93 -5.86 -7.61 -13.96
CA TRP A 93 -7.30 -7.57 -13.75
C TRP A 93 -7.85 -6.16 -13.89
N ASN A 94 -8.60 -5.96 -14.96
CA ASN A 94 -9.24 -4.70 -15.28
C ASN A 94 -10.67 -4.63 -14.71
N LEU A 95 -11.04 -3.48 -14.15
CA LEU A 95 -12.32 -3.18 -13.49
C LEU A 95 -12.64 -4.06 -12.26
N ALA A 96 -11.62 -4.42 -11.48
CA ALA A 96 -11.80 -5.20 -10.26
C ALA A 96 -12.68 -4.46 -9.23
N PRO A 97 -13.72 -5.12 -8.66
CA PRO A 97 -14.56 -4.53 -7.61
C PRO A 97 -13.76 -4.29 -6.32
N PRO A 98 -13.53 -3.05 -5.86
CA PRO A 98 -12.51 -2.79 -4.84
C PRO A 98 -12.77 -3.48 -3.50
N LYS A 99 -14.02 -3.56 -3.06
CA LYS A 99 -14.41 -4.17 -1.77
C LYS A 99 -14.29 -5.69 -1.75
N ASP A 100 -14.30 -6.28 -2.95
CA ASP A 100 -14.45 -7.72 -3.15
C ASP A 100 -13.30 -8.33 -3.96
N ALA A 101 -12.34 -7.54 -4.46
CA ALA A 101 -11.22 -8.02 -5.29
C ALA A 101 -10.45 -9.19 -4.65
N TRP A 102 -10.33 -9.18 -3.33
CA TRP A 102 -9.73 -10.26 -2.54
C TRP A 102 -10.44 -11.62 -2.72
N LEU A 103 -11.73 -11.66 -3.06
CA LEU A 103 -12.50 -12.90 -3.25
C LEU A 103 -11.95 -13.76 -4.39
N LEU A 104 -11.31 -13.16 -5.42
CA LEU A 104 -10.73 -13.93 -6.52
C LEU A 104 -9.71 -14.93 -5.99
N PHE A 105 -8.97 -14.48 -4.99
CA PHE A 105 -7.89 -15.22 -4.35
C PHE A 105 -8.39 -16.16 -3.24
N LYS A 106 -9.71 -16.25 -2.99
CA LYS A 106 -10.31 -17.40 -2.30
C LYS A 106 -10.49 -18.58 -3.25
N PHE A 107 -10.80 -18.30 -4.52
CA PHE A 107 -10.98 -19.32 -5.55
C PHE A 107 -9.67 -19.80 -6.15
N ILE A 108 -8.67 -18.91 -6.21
CA ILE A 108 -7.36 -19.15 -6.78
C ILE A 108 -6.31 -18.97 -5.69
N ASP A 109 -5.43 -19.94 -5.49
CA ASP A 109 -4.25 -19.84 -4.61
C ASP A 109 -3.01 -19.47 -5.45
N PRO A 110 -2.58 -18.19 -5.44
CA PRO A 110 -1.56 -17.67 -6.34
C PRO A 110 -0.16 -17.75 -5.72
N ARG A 111 0.28 -18.94 -5.27
CA ARG A 111 1.54 -19.11 -4.50
C ARG A 111 2.81 -18.57 -5.18
N SER A 112 2.82 -18.58 -6.51
CA SER A 112 3.99 -18.20 -7.32
C SER A 112 3.83 -16.82 -8.00
N LEU A 113 2.79 -16.07 -7.61
CA LEU A 113 2.47 -14.78 -8.23
C LEU A 113 3.49 -13.73 -7.81
N ARG A 114 4.16 -13.14 -8.82
CA ARG A 114 5.20 -12.13 -8.64
C ARG A 114 4.76 -10.74 -9.05
N LEU A 115 3.88 -10.65 -10.06
CA LEU A 115 3.34 -9.41 -10.59
C LEU A 115 1.81 -9.42 -10.54
N LEU A 116 1.23 -8.40 -9.93
CA LEU A 116 -0.21 -8.18 -9.86
C LEU A 116 -0.54 -6.78 -10.36
N GLU A 117 -1.33 -6.70 -11.42
CA GLU A 117 -1.82 -5.46 -12.01
C GLU A 117 -3.34 -5.42 -11.83
N ILE A 118 -3.85 -4.39 -11.14
CA ILE A 118 -5.27 -4.24 -10.88
C ILE A 118 -5.72 -2.84 -11.25
N CYS A 119 -6.66 -2.73 -12.18
CA CYS A 119 -7.43 -1.51 -12.39
C CYS A 119 -8.74 -1.60 -11.61
N LEU A 120 -8.82 -0.83 -10.52
CA LEU A 120 -9.95 -0.80 -9.60
C LEU A 120 -11.13 -0.04 -10.19
N ASN A 121 -12.32 -0.63 -10.09
CA ASN A 121 -13.58 0.03 -10.39
C ASN A 121 -13.96 1.03 -9.28
N ARG A 122 -15.15 1.65 -9.38
CA ARG A 122 -15.65 2.60 -8.37
C ARG A 122 -15.88 1.91 -7.01
N SER A 123 -15.68 2.62 -5.91
CA SER A 123 -15.83 2.10 -4.53
C SER A 123 -17.20 1.49 -4.21
N GLY A 124 -18.24 1.94 -4.89
CA GLY A 124 -19.60 1.41 -4.77
C GLY A 124 -19.82 0.07 -5.48
N VAL A 125 -18.97 -0.28 -6.46
CA VAL A 125 -19.13 -1.51 -7.25
C VAL A 125 -18.76 -2.70 -6.39
N ARG A 126 -19.71 -3.64 -6.31
CA ARG A 126 -19.55 -4.94 -5.67
C ARG A 126 -19.38 -6.01 -6.73
N TRP A 127 -18.79 -7.13 -6.33
CA TRP A 127 -18.79 -8.31 -7.18
C TRP A 127 -20.23 -8.80 -7.36
N PRO A 128 -20.75 -9.00 -8.58
CA PRO A 128 -22.05 -9.61 -8.78
C PRO A 128 -22.07 -11.03 -8.20
N GLN A 129 -23.10 -11.33 -7.40
CA GLN A 129 -23.29 -12.63 -6.73
C GLN A 129 -24.70 -13.15 -7.02
N LEU A 130 -24.82 -14.46 -7.24
CA LEU A 130 -26.10 -15.15 -7.46
C LEU A 130 -26.71 -15.56 -6.12
N ASP A 131 -27.53 -14.70 -5.51
CA ASP A 131 -28.35 -14.98 -4.31
C ASP A 131 -27.63 -15.81 -3.22
N LEU A 132 -26.34 -15.52 -3.04
CA LEU A 132 -25.51 -16.19 -2.05
C LEU A 132 -25.64 -15.39 -0.75
N ASP A 133 -26.35 -15.95 0.22
CA ASP A 133 -26.35 -15.49 1.62
C ASP A 133 -24.98 -15.74 2.27
N MET A 134 -23.95 -15.08 1.74
CA MET A 134 -22.64 -14.99 2.35
C MET A 134 -22.77 -14.06 3.55
N ALA A 135 -23.14 -14.63 4.70
CA ALA A 135 -23.10 -13.92 5.96
C ALA A 135 -21.70 -13.27 6.09
N PRO A 136 -21.60 -12.03 6.60
CA PRO A 136 -20.33 -11.35 6.80
C PRO A 136 -19.56 -12.02 7.94
N GLY A 137 -19.03 -13.22 7.69
CA GLY A 137 -18.07 -13.88 8.57
C GLY A 137 -16.74 -13.15 8.59
N ASP A 138 -15.87 -13.54 9.51
CA ASP A 138 -14.50 -13.02 9.57
C ASP A 138 -13.81 -13.24 8.23
N ILE A 139 -13.46 -12.13 7.58
CA ILE A 139 -12.93 -12.13 6.23
C ILE A 139 -11.43 -12.40 6.33
N PRO A 140 -10.93 -13.57 5.87
CA PRO A 140 -9.51 -13.87 5.98
C PRO A 140 -8.71 -12.89 5.12
N VAL A 141 -7.59 -12.43 5.67
CA VAL A 141 -6.62 -11.61 4.92
C VAL A 141 -5.91 -12.52 3.93
N VAL A 142 -5.96 -12.17 2.64
CA VAL A 142 -5.25 -12.90 1.58
C VAL A 142 -3.77 -12.55 1.66
N GLN A 143 -2.91 -13.57 1.73
CA GLN A 143 -1.47 -13.40 1.79
C GLN A 143 -0.81 -13.66 0.45
N PHE A 144 -0.04 -12.70 -0.04
CA PHE A 144 0.76 -12.78 -1.25
C PHE A 144 2.24 -12.91 -0.88
N SER A 145 2.67 -14.13 -0.56
CA SER A 145 4.01 -14.38 -0.01
C SER A 145 5.16 -14.15 -1.00
N GLN A 146 4.92 -14.28 -2.31
CA GLN A 146 5.93 -14.11 -3.36
C GLN A 146 5.71 -12.88 -4.26
N LEU A 147 4.73 -12.03 -3.95
CA LEU A 147 4.43 -10.88 -4.80
C LEU A 147 5.51 -9.81 -4.64
N GLU A 148 6.24 -9.55 -5.72
CA GLU A 148 7.34 -8.59 -5.78
C GLU A 148 6.89 -7.23 -6.29
N GLU A 149 5.92 -7.20 -7.22
CA GLU A 149 5.45 -5.99 -7.89
C GLU A 149 3.91 -5.90 -7.91
N LEU A 150 3.40 -4.76 -7.46
CA LEU A 150 1.99 -4.43 -7.42
C LEU A 150 1.75 -3.12 -8.17
N ARG A 151 0.88 -3.17 -9.18
CA ARG A 151 0.43 -1.99 -9.93
C ARG A 151 -1.06 -1.81 -9.73
N LEU A 152 -1.45 -0.64 -9.27
CA LEU A 152 -2.82 -0.28 -8.98
C LEU A 152 -3.21 0.94 -9.79
N GLU A 153 -4.26 0.82 -10.56
CA GLU A 153 -4.96 1.95 -11.12
C GLU A 153 -6.30 2.11 -10.39
N CYS A 154 -6.69 3.33 -10.06
CA CYS A 154 -7.95 3.56 -9.35
C CYS A 154 -8.70 4.78 -9.87
N VAL A 155 -10.03 4.66 -9.94
CA VAL A 155 -10.93 5.76 -10.33
C VAL A 155 -11.37 6.63 -9.14
N ASP A 156 -11.20 6.13 -7.92
CA ASP A 156 -11.44 6.85 -6.67
C ASP A 156 -10.57 6.31 -5.52
N THR A 157 -10.41 7.12 -4.48
CA THR A 157 -9.53 6.89 -3.33
C THR A 157 -10.09 5.93 -2.28
N GLU A 158 -11.41 5.81 -2.23
CA GLU A 158 -12.12 4.92 -1.31
C GLU A 158 -11.95 3.46 -1.74
N GLY A 159 -12.05 3.20 -3.05
CA GLY A 159 -11.79 1.90 -3.66
C GLY A 159 -10.35 1.44 -3.40
N LEU A 160 -9.38 2.33 -3.59
CA LEU A 160 -7.98 2.04 -3.27
C LEU A 160 -7.79 1.71 -1.78
N SER A 161 -8.40 2.49 -0.89
CA SER A 161 -8.29 2.27 0.57
C SER A 161 -8.97 0.97 1.03
N THR A 162 -10.04 0.54 0.35
CA THR A 162 -10.81 -0.65 0.73
C THR A 162 -10.19 -1.95 0.20
N SER A 163 -9.68 -1.93 -1.03
CA SER A 163 -9.06 -3.10 -1.69
C SER A 163 -7.84 -3.62 -0.94
N LEU A 164 -6.96 -2.74 -0.49
CA LEU A 164 -5.69 -3.13 0.16
C LEU A 164 -5.84 -3.58 1.62
N LYS A 165 -7.00 -3.36 2.26
CA LYS A 165 -7.21 -3.75 3.68
C LYS A 165 -7.20 -5.25 3.90
N LYS A 166 -7.56 -6.03 2.87
CA LYS A 166 -7.73 -7.49 2.95
C LYS A 166 -6.61 -8.27 2.27
N MET A 167 -5.53 -7.59 1.93
CA MET A 167 -4.39 -8.17 1.23
C MET A 167 -3.10 -7.84 1.98
N ASN A 168 -2.22 -8.81 2.10
CA ASN A 168 -0.91 -8.67 2.74
C ASN A 168 0.20 -9.03 1.76
N PHE A 169 1.26 -8.23 1.73
CA PHE A 169 2.30 -8.28 0.69
C PHE A 169 3.72 -8.27 1.30
N PRO A 170 4.09 -9.31 2.07
CA PRO A 170 5.35 -9.33 2.81
C PRO A 170 6.62 -9.22 1.92
N ALA A 171 6.57 -9.73 0.68
CA ALA A 171 7.69 -9.70 -0.26
C ALA A 171 7.68 -8.49 -1.22
N LEU A 172 6.74 -7.55 -1.06
CA LEU A 172 6.56 -6.47 -2.04
C LEU A 172 7.76 -5.52 -2.08
N GLN A 173 8.34 -5.38 -3.27
CA GLN A 173 9.48 -4.51 -3.53
C GLN A 173 9.08 -3.27 -4.34
N LYS A 174 8.11 -3.40 -5.23
CA LYS A 174 7.69 -2.33 -6.16
C LYS A 174 6.18 -2.08 -6.05
N LEU A 175 5.82 -0.83 -5.81
CA LEU A 175 4.43 -0.38 -5.76
C LEU A 175 4.22 0.79 -6.70
N SER A 176 3.29 0.64 -7.64
CA SER A 176 2.84 1.71 -8.52
C SER A 176 1.36 1.99 -8.28
N ILE A 177 1.01 3.25 -8.01
CA ILE A 177 -0.38 3.68 -7.82
C ILE A 177 -0.66 4.85 -8.77
N SER A 178 -1.66 4.69 -9.63
CA SER A 178 -2.09 5.72 -10.59
C SER A 178 -3.56 6.02 -10.43
N PHE A 179 -3.89 7.31 -10.35
CA PHE A 179 -5.27 7.78 -10.40
C PHE A 179 -5.76 7.95 -11.84
N LEU A 180 -6.90 7.36 -12.17
CA LEU A 180 -7.60 7.47 -13.45
C LEU A 180 -8.83 8.37 -13.29
N PRO A 181 -8.73 9.67 -13.62
CA PRO A 181 -9.90 10.56 -13.52
C PRO A 181 -11.03 10.09 -14.44
N PRO A 182 -12.28 10.01 -13.96
CA PRO A 182 -13.42 9.70 -14.83
C PRO A 182 -13.56 10.76 -15.94
N ALA A 183 -13.74 10.35 -17.20
CA ALA A 183 -13.80 11.26 -18.35
C ALA A 183 -14.86 12.38 -18.23
N ALA A 184 -15.95 12.13 -17.49
CA ALA A 184 -17.06 13.07 -17.31
C ALA A 184 -16.80 14.12 -16.22
N VAL A 185 -15.89 13.87 -15.28
CA VAL A 185 -15.61 14.78 -14.17
C VAL A 185 -14.37 15.55 -14.58
N GLY A 186 -14.50 16.86 -14.79
CA GLY A 186 -13.34 17.75 -15.03
C GLY A 186 -12.24 17.53 -13.99
N PRO A 187 -11.02 18.05 -14.21
CA PRO A 187 -9.81 17.69 -13.47
C PRO A 187 -9.85 18.16 -12.01
N LYS A 188 -10.68 17.53 -11.18
CA LYS A 188 -10.66 17.69 -9.74
C LYS A 188 -9.50 16.83 -9.24
N SER A 189 -8.49 17.51 -8.71
CA SER A 189 -7.33 16.86 -8.15
C SER A 189 -7.77 16.01 -6.97
N THR A 190 -7.59 14.69 -7.08
CA THR A 190 -7.95 13.77 -6.00
C THR A 190 -6.76 13.59 -5.08
N HIS A 191 -6.97 13.74 -3.77
CA HIS A 191 -5.90 13.60 -2.78
C HIS A 191 -5.51 12.13 -2.61
N LEU A 192 -4.21 11.84 -2.46
CA LEU A 192 -3.77 10.50 -2.07
C LEU A 192 -4.45 10.12 -0.73
N PRO A 193 -4.95 8.88 -0.57
CA PRO A 193 -5.56 8.46 0.67
C PRO A 193 -4.63 8.66 1.87
N ARG A 194 -5.23 8.83 3.06
CA ARG A 194 -4.44 8.97 4.27
C ARG A 194 -3.54 7.75 4.47
N HIS A 195 -2.32 7.98 4.95
CA HIS A 195 -1.32 6.94 5.09
C HIS A 195 -1.79 5.79 5.99
N GLU A 196 -2.67 6.04 6.95
CA GLU A 196 -3.24 5.03 7.84
C GLU A 196 -4.18 4.06 7.10
N SER A 197 -4.70 4.42 5.93
CA SER A 197 -5.58 3.55 5.14
C SER A 197 -4.80 2.50 4.35
N ILE A 198 -3.68 2.91 3.75
CA ILE A 198 -2.90 2.08 2.83
C ILE A 198 -1.63 1.51 3.49
N PHE A 199 -0.98 2.31 4.34
CA PHE A 199 0.35 2.05 4.88
C PHE A 199 0.37 1.82 6.41
N ARG A 200 -0.80 1.73 7.06
CA ARG A 200 -0.88 1.36 8.49
C ARG A 200 -0.35 -0.05 8.72
N GLU A 201 0.45 -0.18 9.80
CA GLU A 201 1.30 -1.34 10.15
C GLU A 201 2.27 -1.63 8.99
N PRO A 202 3.55 -2.00 9.21
CA PRO A 202 4.48 -2.11 8.09
C PRO A 202 4.09 -3.28 7.17
N ARG A 203 3.13 -3.05 6.26
CA ARG A 203 2.64 -3.96 5.23
C ARG A 203 3.62 -4.11 4.08
N PHE A 204 4.52 -3.13 3.95
CA PHE A 204 5.51 -3.06 2.89
C PHE A 204 6.91 -2.83 3.47
N PRO A 205 7.41 -3.71 4.36
CA PRO A 205 8.71 -3.53 5.01
C PRO A 205 9.87 -3.56 4.00
N ASN A 206 9.67 -4.25 2.88
CA ASN A 206 10.66 -4.47 1.82
C ASN A 206 10.49 -3.53 0.61
N LEU A 207 9.62 -2.50 0.72
CA LEU A 207 9.33 -1.62 -0.41
C LEU A 207 10.54 -0.75 -0.75
N THR A 208 11.11 -0.99 -1.93
CA THR A 208 12.27 -0.26 -2.45
C THR A 208 11.87 0.75 -3.53
N HIS A 209 10.78 0.52 -4.25
CA HIS A 209 10.31 1.38 -5.33
C HIS A 209 8.86 1.81 -5.12
N LEU A 210 8.62 3.12 -5.16
CA LEU A 210 7.28 3.70 -5.08
C LEU A 210 7.08 4.64 -6.28
N SER A 211 5.99 4.42 -7.01
CA SER A 211 5.52 5.32 -8.07
C SER A 211 4.12 5.82 -7.74
N LEU A 212 3.94 7.13 -7.75
CA LEU A 212 2.65 7.79 -7.58
C LEU A 212 2.36 8.64 -8.81
N SER A 213 1.18 8.44 -9.41
CA SER A 213 0.77 9.16 -10.61
C SER A 213 -0.60 9.81 -10.44
N ARG A 214 -0.71 11.09 -10.82
CA ARG A 214 -1.98 11.84 -10.92
C ARG A 214 -2.73 12.06 -9.59
N PHE A 215 -2.02 12.05 -8.46
CA PHE A 215 -2.57 12.41 -7.14
C PHE A 215 -2.17 13.81 -6.70
N SER A 216 -3.09 14.51 -6.02
CA SER A 216 -2.75 15.67 -5.19
C SER A 216 -2.09 15.20 -3.90
N LEU A 217 -0.88 15.69 -3.66
CA LEU A 217 -0.04 15.27 -2.54
C LEU A 217 -0.17 16.29 -1.40
N ASP A 218 -0.85 15.88 -0.33
CA ASP A 218 -0.79 16.58 0.93
C ASP A 218 0.57 16.36 1.60
N LYS A 219 1.26 17.45 1.91
CA LYS A 219 2.64 17.43 2.41
C LYS A 219 2.77 16.59 3.68
N ASP A 220 1.87 16.78 4.64
CA ASP A 220 2.02 16.17 5.96
C ASP A 220 1.64 14.69 5.92
N ASN A 221 0.58 14.33 5.19
CA ASN A 221 0.22 12.94 4.96
C ASN A 221 1.31 12.15 4.21
N VAL A 222 1.83 12.70 3.11
CA VAL A 222 2.89 12.03 2.32
C VAL A 222 4.20 11.97 3.10
N LYS A 223 4.56 13.02 3.85
CA LYS A 223 5.73 12.98 4.75
C LYS A 223 5.60 11.86 5.77
N MET A 224 4.42 11.70 6.39
CA MET A 224 4.20 10.59 7.33
C MET A 224 4.34 9.24 6.64
N MET A 225 3.68 9.04 5.49
CA MET A 225 3.82 7.83 4.67
C MET A 225 5.30 7.49 4.36
N LEU A 226 6.08 8.45 3.85
CA LEU A 226 7.48 8.24 3.49
C LEU A 226 8.38 7.91 4.69
N ARG A 227 8.01 8.32 5.91
CA ARG A 227 8.70 7.89 7.14
C ARG A 227 8.46 6.42 7.49
N TYR A 228 7.39 5.81 7.00
CA TYR A 228 7.19 4.37 7.16
C TYR A 228 8.03 3.55 6.17
N LEU A 229 8.42 4.15 5.03
CA LEU A 229 9.11 3.49 3.92
C LEU A 229 10.64 3.68 4.01
N GLN A 230 11.24 3.13 5.06
CA GLN A 230 12.67 3.28 5.35
C GLN A 230 13.58 2.55 4.34
N ALA A 231 13.07 1.50 3.70
CA ALA A 231 13.77 0.75 2.66
C ALA A 231 13.72 1.40 1.25
N LEU A 232 12.97 2.49 1.09
CA LEU A 232 12.73 3.10 -0.22
C LEU A 232 14.02 3.67 -0.83
N THR A 233 14.40 3.17 -2.00
CA THR A 233 15.55 3.63 -2.78
C THR A 233 15.14 4.42 -4.03
N HIS A 234 13.94 4.17 -4.56
CA HIS A 234 13.40 4.81 -5.76
C HIS A 234 12.03 5.46 -5.48
N LEU A 235 11.91 6.73 -5.85
CA LEU A 235 10.65 7.47 -5.80
C LEU A 235 10.33 8.10 -7.15
N THR A 236 9.17 7.78 -7.70
CA THR A 236 8.63 8.39 -8.93
C THR A 236 7.36 9.17 -8.59
N LEU A 237 7.34 10.45 -8.99
CA LEU A 237 6.16 11.31 -8.91
C LEU A 237 5.82 11.78 -10.33
N ASP A 238 4.64 11.43 -10.83
CA ASP A 238 4.18 11.78 -12.17
C ASP A 238 2.85 12.54 -12.12
N SER A 239 2.85 13.77 -12.63
CA SER A 239 1.66 14.62 -12.70
C SER A 239 1.01 14.80 -11.32
N CYS A 240 1.83 14.99 -10.30
CA CYS A 240 1.41 15.08 -8.90
C CYS A 240 1.48 16.53 -8.39
N PRO A 241 0.35 17.27 -8.32
CA PRO A 241 0.32 18.55 -7.62
C PRO A 241 0.72 18.38 -6.15
N GLY A 242 1.57 19.27 -5.63
CA GLY A 242 2.09 19.17 -4.27
C GLY A 242 3.39 18.36 -4.17
N ALA A 243 3.95 17.90 -5.29
CA ALA A 243 5.25 17.24 -5.32
C ALA A 243 6.39 18.15 -4.82
N GLY A 244 6.30 19.47 -5.01
CA GLY A 244 7.32 20.42 -4.55
C GLY A 244 7.52 20.39 -3.02
N PRO A 245 6.47 20.60 -2.22
CA PRO A 245 6.52 20.43 -0.76
C PRO A 245 7.01 19.05 -0.30
N VAL A 246 6.64 17.98 -1.02
CA VAL A 246 7.14 16.62 -0.73
C VAL A 246 8.64 16.53 -0.95
N VAL A 247 9.15 17.01 -2.09
CA VAL A 247 10.59 17.09 -2.38
C VAL A 247 11.33 17.90 -1.32
N CYS A 248 10.80 19.06 -0.88
CA CYS A 248 11.39 19.81 0.23
C CYS A 248 11.49 18.94 1.50
N SER A 249 10.47 18.15 1.82
CA SER A 249 10.43 17.35 3.05
C SER A 249 11.45 16.20 3.07
N LEU A 250 11.89 15.72 1.90
CA LEU A 250 12.94 14.72 1.76
C LEU A 250 14.33 15.23 2.16
N SER A 251 14.49 16.56 2.32
CA SER A 251 15.73 17.19 2.82
C SER A 251 15.87 17.14 4.35
N GLY A 252 14.91 16.54 5.06
CA GLY A 252 14.83 16.61 6.53
C GLY A 252 14.42 17.98 7.07
N GLY A 253 14.12 18.96 6.20
CA GLY A 253 13.79 20.34 6.55
C GLY A 253 12.62 20.91 5.74
N ALA A 254 12.49 22.23 5.72
CA ALA A 254 11.52 22.95 4.91
C ALA A 254 12.21 23.96 4.00
N CYS A 255 11.66 24.18 2.81
CA CYS A 255 12.17 25.17 1.86
C CYS A 255 12.23 26.60 2.45
N ALA A 256 11.33 26.95 3.37
CA ALA A 256 11.33 28.23 4.06
C ALA A 256 12.55 28.45 4.97
N ASN A 257 13.14 27.37 5.49
CA ASN A 257 14.24 27.41 6.45
C ASN A 257 15.57 27.03 5.76
N SER A 258 15.74 27.36 4.49
CA SER A 258 16.93 27.02 3.69
C SER A 258 17.30 25.54 3.75
N HIS A 259 16.30 24.66 3.88
CA HIS A 259 16.49 23.21 4.01
C HIS A 259 17.34 22.77 5.22
N VAL A 260 17.52 23.66 6.21
CA VAL A 260 18.16 23.31 7.48
C VAL A 260 17.22 22.38 8.24
N SER A 261 17.71 21.18 8.53
CA SER A 261 16.97 20.18 9.28
C SER A 261 17.03 20.54 10.78
N SER A 262 15.93 21.04 11.33
CA SER A 262 15.80 21.23 12.78
C SER A 262 15.57 19.90 13.52
N THR A 263 15.17 18.85 12.81
CA THR A 263 14.83 17.55 13.37
C THR A 263 15.64 16.46 12.70
N ARG A 264 16.37 15.64 13.47
CA ARG A 264 17.22 14.53 12.96
C ARG A 264 16.46 13.39 12.24
N THR A 265 15.19 13.57 11.91
CA THR A 265 14.36 12.53 11.29
C THR A 265 14.23 12.76 9.80
N TRP A 266 14.85 11.87 9.05
CA TRP A 266 14.80 11.83 7.59
C TRP A 266 13.62 11.00 7.10
N SER A 267 12.99 11.46 6.01
CA SER A 267 12.03 10.66 5.24
C SER A 267 12.81 9.92 4.15
N CYS A 268 12.61 8.60 4.03
CA CYS A 268 13.34 7.75 3.08
C CYS A 268 14.87 7.98 3.10
N PRO A 269 15.55 7.63 4.21
CA PRO A 269 17.00 7.82 4.33
C PRO A 269 17.76 7.04 3.27
N ARG A 270 17.24 5.93 2.74
CA ARG A 270 17.88 5.15 1.68
C ARG A 270 17.59 5.61 0.25
N LEU A 271 16.84 6.70 0.06
CA LEU A 271 16.50 7.21 -1.26
C LEU A 271 17.77 7.59 -2.05
N GLN A 272 17.90 7.02 -3.24
CA GLN A 272 19.03 7.21 -4.17
C GLN A 272 18.57 7.68 -5.55
N HIS A 273 17.33 7.37 -5.93
CA HIS A 273 16.80 7.62 -7.27
C HIS A 273 15.50 8.41 -7.17
N LEU A 274 15.47 9.57 -7.82
CA LEU A 274 14.29 10.44 -7.85
C LEU A 274 13.86 10.71 -9.29
N ARG A 275 12.60 10.39 -9.60
CA ARG A 275 11.99 10.65 -10.90
C ARG A 275 10.81 11.61 -10.75
N LEU A 276 10.89 12.74 -11.43
CA LEU A 276 9.87 13.80 -11.45
C LEU A 276 9.36 13.97 -12.88
N VAL A 277 8.06 13.77 -13.09
CA VAL A 277 7.43 13.90 -14.41
C VAL A 277 6.23 14.82 -14.30
N ARG A 278 6.13 15.85 -15.15
CA ARG A 278 4.97 16.75 -15.22
C ARG A 278 4.53 17.31 -13.86
N CYS A 279 5.48 17.62 -12.97
CA CYS A 279 5.20 18.14 -11.64
C CYS A 279 5.27 19.68 -11.65
N PRO A 280 4.13 20.40 -11.71
CA PRO A 280 4.11 21.83 -12.02
C PRO A 280 4.63 22.72 -10.88
N ASP A 281 4.64 22.21 -9.65
CA ASP A 281 4.98 22.98 -8.45
C ASP A 281 6.42 22.73 -7.95
N VAL A 282 7.13 21.76 -8.50
CA VAL A 282 8.53 21.47 -8.10
C VAL A 282 9.45 22.54 -8.69
N ARG A 283 10.07 23.31 -7.80
CA ARG A 283 11.05 24.35 -8.17
C ARG A 283 12.46 23.80 -8.05
N PHE A 284 13.38 24.32 -8.85
CA PHE A 284 14.79 23.94 -8.78
C PHE A 284 15.38 24.10 -7.37
N ARG A 285 15.11 25.23 -6.69
CA ARG A 285 15.53 25.48 -5.29
C ARG A 285 15.16 24.34 -4.33
N CYS A 286 13.98 23.73 -4.50
CA CYS A 286 13.53 22.64 -3.64
C CYS A 286 14.37 21.37 -3.86
N LEU A 287 14.62 21.06 -5.13
CA LEU A 287 15.38 19.89 -5.57
C LEU A 287 16.85 20.03 -5.17
N SER A 288 17.49 21.15 -5.54
CA SER A 288 18.89 21.40 -5.23
C SER A 288 19.14 21.47 -3.72
N GLY A 289 18.29 22.18 -2.98
CA GLY A 289 18.37 22.20 -1.50
C GLY A 289 18.30 20.81 -0.88
N MET A 290 17.41 19.94 -1.38
CA MET A 290 17.32 18.56 -0.91
C MET A 290 18.56 17.72 -1.25
N VAL A 291 19.09 17.83 -2.47
CA VAL A 291 20.34 17.15 -2.89
C VAL A 291 21.50 17.56 -2.00
N HIS A 292 21.66 18.87 -1.77
CA HIS A 292 22.74 19.41 -0.93
C HIS A 292 22.64 18.93 0.51
N SER A 293 21.45 19.03 1.14
CA SER A 293 21.25 18.58 2.52
C SER A 293 21.59 17.08 2.68
N ARG A 294 21.20 16.23 1.73
CA ARG A 294 21.52 14.80 1.77
C ARG A 294 23.02 14.55 1.61
N LYS A 295 23.68 15.26 0.68
CA LYS A 295 25.13 15.14 0.49
C LYS A 295 25.90 15.50 1.76
N VAL A 296 25.64 16.68 2.34
CA VAL A 296 26.33 17.14 3.56
C VAL A 296 26.14 16.15 4.70
N CYS A 297 24.91 15.69 4.94
CA CYS A 297 24.66 14.73 6.01
C CYS A 297 25.19 13.32 5.72
N SER A 298 25.42 12.96 4.46
CA SER A 298 26.03 11.68 4.09
C SER A 298 27.56 11.67 4.31
N SER A 299 28.23 12.83 4.25
CA SER A 299 29.70 12.94 4.34
C SER A 299 30.24 13.02 5.77
N ASP A 300 29.40 13.28 6.77
CA ASP A 300 29.79 13.49 8.18
C ASP A 300 30.33 12.22 8.90
N ASP A 301 30.84 11.21 8.19
CA ASP A 301 31.46 10.00 8.78
C ASP A 301 32.85 10.23 9.38
N ALA A 302 33.43 11.43 9.24
CA ALA A 302 34.79 11.71 9.66
C ALA A 302 34.86 12.53 10.96
N GLY A 303 34.24 12.06 12.06
CA GLY A 303 34.61 12.42 13.44
C GLY A 303 34.58 13.90 13.87
N GLY A 304 34.13 14.81 13.02
CA GLY A 304 34.10 16.25 13.29
C GLY A 304 32.79 16.66 13.92
N SER A 305 32.80 16.98 15.22
CA SER A 305 31.72 17.71 15.86
C SER A 305 31.53 19.04 15.11
N VAL A 306 30.54 19.10 14.22
CA VAL A 306 30.19 20.30 13.44
C VAL A 306 29.71 21.39 14.40
N VAL A 307 30.65 22.23 14.85
CA VAL A 307 30.35 23.52 15.48
C VAL A 307 29.84 24.41 14.36
N LEU A 308 28.53 24.53 14.23
CA LEU A 308 27.90 25.50 13.34
C LEU A 308 28.36 26.91 13.73
N LEU A 309 29.29 27.46 12.95
CA LEU A 309 29.74 28.85 12.99
C LEU A 309 28.61 29.77 12.49
N GLY A 310 27.59 29.93 13.33
CA GLY A 310 26.51 30.89 13.16
C GLY A 310 26.16 31.48 14.51
N LYS A 311 26.47 32.76 14.70
CA LYS A 311 26.23 33.52 15.94
C LYS A 311 24.80 33.30 16.46
N GLY A 312 24.66 32.69 17.63
CA GLY A 312 23.53 32.93 18.52
C GLY A 312 22.31 32.01 18.38
N ARG A 313 22.50 30.70 18.58
CA ARG A 313 21.62 29.85 19.42
C ARG A 313 22.22 28.44 19.42
N GLN A 314 23.03 28.14 20.44
CA GLN A 314 23.37 26.77 20.77
C GLN A 314 22.05 26.04 21.08
N PHE A 315 21.53 25.28 20.12
CA PHE A 315 20.64 24.20 20.48
C PHE A 315 21.54 23.16 21.15
N ASP A 316 21.49 23.16 22.47
CA ASP A 316 22.09 22.13 23.30
C ASP A 316 21.79 20.80 22.64
N VAL A 317 22.86 20.12 22.20
CA VAL A 317 22.79 18.77 21.69
C VAL A 317 22.34 17.97 22.88
N ALA A 318 21.02 17.81 23.02
CA ALA A 318 20.43 16.88 23.94
C ALA A 318 20.91 15.51 23.47
N THR A 319 22.08 15.14 24.00
CA THR A 319 22.53 13.77 24.20
C THR A 319 21.28 12.97 24.43
N SER A 320 21.05 11.97 23.57
CA SER A 320 19.87 11.10 23.61
C SER A 320 19.58 10.80 25.06
N ARG A 321 18.58 11.49 25.65
CA ARG A 321 18.21 11.23 27.03
C ARG A 321 17.79 9.78 26.97
N VAL A 322 18.58 8.91 27.58
CA VAL A 322 18.24 7.50 27.71
C VAL A 322 16.90 7.52 28.41
N VAL A 323 15.83 7.31 27.64
CA VAL A 323 14.47 7.29 28.16
C VAL A 323 14.43 6.06 29.03
N LYS A 324 14.72 6.24 30.33
CA LYS A 324 14.57 5.17 31.31
C LYS A 324 13.14 4.67 31.17
N PRO A 325 12.91 3.38 30.89
CA PRO A 325 11.56 2.86 30.75
C PRO A 325 10.78 3.24 32.01
N LEU A 326 9.61 3.86 31.80
CA LEU A 326 8.70 4.21 32.88
C LEU A 326 8.47 2.94 33.69
N LYS A 327 9.00 2.93 34.92
CA LYS A 327 8.89 1.81 35.85
C LYS A 327 7.40 1.59 36.05
N LYS A 328 6.84 0.53 35.46
CA LYS A 328 5.44 0.15 35.66
C LYS A 328 5.27 -0.10 37.16
N THR A 329 4.71 0.87 37.86
CA THR A 329 4.25 0.68 39.22
C THR A 329 3.13 -0.36 39.11
N ALA A 330 3.42 -1.59 39.52
CA ALA A 330 2.42 -2.61 39.69
C ALA A 330 1.40 -2.05 40.70
N MET A 331 0.23 -1.64 40.22
CA MET A 331 -0.89 -1.35 41.12
C MET A 331 -1.27 -2.68 41.77
N SER A 332 -0.75 -2.93 42.96
CA SER A 332 -1.23 -3.99 43.83
C SER A 332 -2.67 -3.63 44.23
N HIS A 333 -3.64 -4.28 43.60
CA HIS A 333 -4.99 -4.33 44.13
C HIS A 333 -5.00 -5.21 45.38
N SER A 334 -4.77 -4.56 46.53
CA SER A 334 -5.11 -5.09 47.84
C SER A 334 -6.10 -4.11 48.48
N GLY A 335 -7.31 -4.56 48.78
CA GLY A 335 -8.17 -3.88 49.74
C GLY A 335 -9.63 -3.72 49.34
N SER A 336 -10.41 -4.76 49.67
CA SER A 336 -11.66 -4.67 50.44
C SER A 336 -12.76 -3.66 50.07
N ALA A 337 -13.94 -4.24 49.83
CA ALA A 337 -15.28 -3.63 49.74
C ALA A 337 -15.59 -2.58 50.82
N PRO A 338 -16.61 -1.74 50.57
CA PRO A 338 -17.86 -2.00 51.28
C PRO A 338 -19.10 -1.96 50.39
N SER A 339 -20.02 -2.83 50.79
CA SER A 339 -21.41 -3.02 50.36
C SER A 339 -22.24 -1.74 50.26
N THR A 340 -23.02 -1.62 49.17
CA THR A 340 -24.28 -0.87 49.13
C THR A 340 -25.40 -1.73 48.53
N PRO A 341 -26.63 -1.66 49.07
CA PRO A 341 -27.69 -2.62 48.78
C PRO A 341 -28.67 -2.14 47.69
N TYR A 342 -29.25 -3.12 46.99
CA TYR A 342 -30.61 -3.17 46.44
C TYR A 342 -31.10 -2.02 45.55
N GLY A 343 -31.02 -2.26 44.23
CA GLY A 343 -31.86 -1.63 43.21
C GLY A 343 -32.20 -2.65 42.13
N LYS A 344 -33.45 -3.15 42.15
CA LYS A 344 -33.99 -4.14 41.20
C LYS A 344 -34.16 -3.56 39.80
N GLY A 345 -33.81 -4.37 38.80
CA GLY A 345 -34.51 -4.41 37.51
C GLY A 345 -33.84 -3.66 36.37
N HIS A 346 -33.08 -4.38 35.54
CA HIS A 346 -33.34 -4.56 34.11
C HIS A 346 -32.20 -5.40 33.50
N ASN A 347 -32.55 -6.57 32.98
CA ASN A 347 -31.64 -7.48 32.30
C ASN A 347 -31.10 -6.83 31.02
N SER A 348 -29.83 -6.45 31.02
CA SER A 348 -29.05 -6.25 29.81
C SER A 348 -27.74 -7.03 29.96
N VAL A 349 -27.75 -8.25 29.41
CA VAL A 349 -26.56 -9.09 29.27
C VAL A 349 -25.73 -8.49 28.13
N MET A 350 -25.01 -7.41 28.42
CA MET A 350 -23.88 -7.01 27.59
C MET A 350 -22.64 -7.69 28.15
N SER A 351 -22.31 -8.84 27.56
CA SER A 351 -20.99 -9.44 27.70
C SER A 351 -19.97 -8.42 27.20
N ALA A 352 -19.21 -7.87 28.13
CA ALA A 352 -17.98 -7.14 27.83
C ALA A 352 -16.97 -8.15 27.27
N ALA A 353 -17.07 -8.41 25.97
CA ALA A 353 -16.00 -9.03 25.22
C ALA A 353 -14.78 -8.12 25.36
N GLY A 354 -13.77 -8.60 26.08
CA GLY A 354 -12.47 -7.97 26.13
C GLY A 354 -12.03 -7.69 24.70
N THR A 355 -11.79 -6.42 24.40
CA THR A 355 -11.13 -5.99 23.16
C THR A 355 -9.73 -6.57 23.17
N SER A 356 -9.60 -7.83 22.72
CA SER A 356 -8.32 -8.43 22.43
C SER A 356 -7.60 -7.49 21.47
N ALA A 357 -6.40 -7.06 21.85
CA ALA A 357 -5.50 -6.34 20.96
C ALA A 357 -5.54 -7.01 19.58
N SER A 358 -5.78 -6.21 18.54
CA SER A 358 -5.88 -6.68 17.16
C SER A 358 -4.77 -7.71 16.88
N PRO A 359 -5.09 -8.91 16.36
CA PRO A 359 -4.10 -9.96 16.10
C PRO A 359 -3.05 -9.55 15.04
N ASN A 360 -3.21 -8.38 14.44
CA ASN A 360 -2.26 -7.78 13.48
C ASN A 360 -1.10 -7.01 14.16
N GLY A 361 -1.03 -7.02 15.50
CA GLY A 361 0.06 -6.42 16.27
C GLY A 361 1.40 -7.17 16.21
N SER A 362 1.76 -7.78 15.08
CA SER A 362 3.13 -8.25 14.84
C SER A 362 3.98 -7.05 14.43
N LEU A 363 4.31 -6.20 15.41
CA LEU A 363 5.42 -5.27 15.27
C LEU A 363 6.66 -6.12 14.94
N LEU A 364 7.13 -6.05 13.70
CA LEU A 364 8.45 -6.56 13.33
C LEU A 364 9.42 -6.07 14.41
N SER A 365 10.06 -6.98 15.15
CA SER A 365 10.74 -6.68 16.42
C SER A 365 11.85 -5.63 16.29
N GLU A 366 12.25 -5.29 15.06
CA GLU A 366 13.32 -4.36 14.71
C GLU A 366 12.82 -3.11 13.95
N TRP A 367 11.51 -2.97 13.69
CA TRP A 367 11.00 -1.86 12.92
C TRP A 367 10.79 -0.62 13.80
N ASN A 368 11.64 0.39 13.62
CA ASN A 368 11.56 1.67 14.30
C ASN A 368 11.49 2.83 13.29
N PRO A 369 10.30 3.45 13.07
CA PRO A 369 10.14 4.57 12.13
C PRO A 369 10.83 5.86 12.61
N TYR A 370 11.31 5.86 13.86
CA TYR A 370 12.04 6.95 14.49
C TYR A 370 13.53 6.64 14.62
N ALA A 371 14.00 5.52 14.06
CA ALA A 371 15.43 5.24 13.99
C ALA A 371 16.13 6.39 13.28
N ILE A 372 17.18 6.92 13.90
CA ILE A 372 18.00 7.97 13.31
C ILE A 372 18.90 7.29 12.29
N LEU A 373 18.45 7.29 11.03
CA LEU A 373 19.20 6.76 9.90
C LEU A 373 19.87 7.92 9.15
N LYS A 374 21.15 7.72 8.83
CA LYS A 374 21.91 8.63 7.98
C LYS A 374 21.33 8.59 6.55
N PRO A 375 21.09 9.75 5.91
CA PRO A 375 20.58 9.75 4.55
C PRO A 375 21.68 9.39 3.54
N SER A 376 21.31 8.63 2.52
CA SER A 376 22.12 8.39 1.32
C SER A 376 22.12 9.60 0.39
N CYS A 377 23.22 9.83 -0.33
CA CYS A 377 23.24 10.71 -1.49
C CYS A 377 22.25 10.25 -2.57
N LEU A 378 21.73 11.20 -3.33
CA LEU A 378 21.04 10.89 -4.58
C LEU A 378 22.07 10.57 -5.66
N VAL A 379 21.88 9.44 -6.31
CA VAL A 379 22.72 8.93 -7.39
C VAL A 379 22.14 9.35 -8.74
N THR A 380 20.82 9.21 -8.92
CA THR A 380 20.15 9.55 -10.18
C THR A 380 18.96 10.47 -9.98
N ILE A 381 18.83 11.45 -10.87
CA ILE A 381 17.71 12.38 -10.93
C ILE A 381 17.18 12.42 -12.35
N TYR A 382 15.92 12.07 -12.53
CA TYR A 382 15.21 12.18 -13.79
C TYR A 382 14.15 13.27 -13.69
N ILE A 383 14.16 14.22 -14.63
CA ILE A 383 13.20 15.32 -14.71
C ILE A 383 12.61 15.33 -16.11
N ALA A 384 11.28 15.26 -16.22
CA ALA A 384 10.58 15.44 -17.48
C ALA A 384 9.42 16.42 -17.36
N SER A 385 9.33 17.38 -18.28
CA SER A 385 8.21 18.31 -18.42
C SER A 385 7.84 19.03 -17.12
N CYS A 386 8.82 19.41 -16.32
CA CYS A 386 8.62 20.16 -15.07
C CYS A 386 8.87 21.66 -15.31
N PRO A 387 7.82 22.49 -15.48
CA PRO A 387 7.94 23.85 -16.04
C PRO A 387 8.73 24.85 -15.18
N ARG A 388 9.06 24.49 -13.93
CA ARG A 388 9.78 25.35 -12.97
C ARG A 388 11.22 24.90 -12.72
N ILE A 389 11.74 24.05 -13.61
CA ILE A 389 13.13 23.63 -13.64
C ILE A 389 13.58 23.75 -15.09
N SER A 390 14.51 24.65 -15.36
CA SER A 390 15.16 24.73 -16.67
C SER A 390 16.16 23.60 -16.85
N GLU A 391 16.49 23.28 -18.11
CA GLU A 391 17.54 22.30 -18.43
C GLU A 391 18.88 22.68 -17.79
N ALA A 392 19.27 23.96 -17.88
CA ALA A 392 20.52 24.45 -17.30
C ALA A 392 20.58 24.24 -15.78
N GLU A 393 19.48 24.52 -15.08
CA GLU A 393 19.35 24.25 -13.65
C GLU A 393 19.46 22.76 -13.35
N ALA A 394 18.71 21.91 -14.06
CA ALA A 394 18.77 20.46 -13.89
C ALA A 394 20.20 19.93 -14.07
N MET A 395 20.85 20.28 -15.17
CA MET A 395 22.21 19.82 -15.50
C MET A 395 23.27 20.34 -14.54
N SER A 396 23.03 21.47 -13.86
CA SER A 396 23.94 21.98 -12.82
C SER A 396 24.12 21.00 -11.64
N LEU A 397 23.14 20.12 -11.39
CA LEU A 397 23.19 19.07 -10.36
C LEU A 397 24.23 17.98 -10.66
N LYS A 398 24.70 17.86 -11.91
CA LYS A 398 25.77 16.92 -12.28
C LYS A 398 27.15 17.40 -11.85
N SER A 399 27.29 18.68 -11.45
CA SER A 399 28.58 19.18 -10.98
C SER A 399 29.03 18.46 -9.70
N THR A 400 30.35 18.31 -9.54
CA THR A 400 30.99 17.59 -8.43
C THR A 400 30.53 18.07 -7.05
N ASN A 401 30.09 19.32 -6.95
CA ASN A 401 29.57 19.94 -5.74
C ASN A 401 28.26 19.31 -5.24
N TRP A 402 27.47 18.65 -6.08
CA TRP A 402 26.20 18.03 -5.68
C TRP A 402 26.26 16.52 -5.46
N GLY A 403 27.27 15.84 -6.02
CA GLY A 403 27.44 14.39 -5.83
C GLY A 403 26.39 13.52 -6.52
N VAL A 404 25.64 14.06 -7.48
CA VAL A 404 24.69 13.30 -8.31
C VAL A 404 25.42 12.80 -9.54
N SER A 405 25.43 11.49 -9.74
CA SER A 405 26.18 10.84 -10.84
C SER A 405 25.48 10.99 -12.18
N ASP A 406 24.15 10.86 -12.19
CA ASP A 406 23.35 10.88 -13.40
C ASP A 406 22.16 11.82 -13.28
N VAL A 407 22.04 12.72 -14.26
CA VAL A 407 20.94 13.66 -14.37
C VAL A 407 20.40 13.58 -15.79
N THR A 408 19.12 13.24 -15.91
CA THR A 408 18.41 13.19 -17.18
C THR A 408 17.31 14.24 -17.20
N TYR A 409 17.26 15.05 -18.25
CA TYR A 409 16.26 16.09 -18.45
C TYR A 409 15.55 15.93 -19.79
N TYR A 410 14.22 16.00 -19.78
CA TYR A 410 13.38 16.05 -20.97
C TYR A 410 12.36 17.19 -20.84
N GLN A 411 12.15 17.94 -21.93
CA GLN A 411 11.16 19.03 -21.95
C GLN A 411 9.77 18.50 -22.27
#